data_AF-A0A9E5P068-F1
#
_entry.id   AF-A0A9E5P068-F1
#
_cell.length_a   1.000
_cell.length_b   1.000
_cell.length_c   1.000
_cell.angle_alpha   90.00
_cell.angle_beta   90.00
_cell.angle_gamma   90.00
#
_symmetry.space_group_name_H-M   'P 1'
#
loop_
_entity.id
_entity.type
_entity.pdbx_description
1 polymer ?
#
loop_
_entity_poly.entity_id
_entity_poly.type
_entity_poly.pdbx_seq_one_letter_code
_entity_poly.pdbx_strand_id
1 'polypeptide(L)'
;YPVVISDGKVELDLPNDVDLTEVKNFHKHMARLDGLESVSDDGTVLFSEKAKQAVAEIDPALSEPLTVHDWIHRALLLKRYVSG
;
A
#
# COMPACT_ATOMS: atom_id res chain seq x y z
N TYR A 1 12.45 4.46 -11.01
CA TYR A 1 12.13 4.22 -12.43
C TYR A 1 11.00 5.16 -12.81
N PRO A 2 11.19 6.05 -13.80
CA PRO A 2 10.12 6.88 -14.30
C PRO A 2 8.93 6.02 -14.73
N VAL A 3 7.72 6.51 -14.47
CA VAL A 3 6.50 5.90 -14.99
C VAL A 3 6.22 6.52 -16.35
N VAL A 4 6.08 5.68 -17.38
CA VAL A 4 5.67 6.10 -18.72
C VAL A 4 4.19 5.80 -18.85
N ILE A 5 3.40 6.83 -19.16
CA ILE A 5 1.97 6.71 -19.41
C ILE A 5 1.71 7.09 -20.87
N SER A 6 1.33 6.11 -21.68
CA SER A 6 1.05 6.29 -23.11
C SER A 6 -0.04 5.33 -23.56
N ASP A 7 -0.96 5.79 -24.41
CA ASP A 7 -2.05 4.96 -24.98
C ASP A 7 -2.86 4.18 -23.92
N GLY A 8 -3.08 4.78 -22.75
CA GLY A 8 -3.81 4.16 -21.63
C GLY A 8 -3.05 3.05 -20.91
N LYS A 9 -1.76 2.85 -21.20
CA LYS A 9 -0.87 1.92 -20.51
C LYS A 9 0.03 2.66 -19.54
N VAL A 10 0.41 1.95 -18.48
CA VAL A 10 1.35 2.41 -17.46
C VAL A 10 2.51 1.42 -17.43
N GLU A 11 3.69 1.89 -17.77
CA GLU A 11 4.91 1.08 -17.85
C GLU A 11 6.02 1.75 -17.02
N LEU A 12 7.02 0.96 -16.62
CA LEU A 12 8.22 1.48 -16.00
C LEU A 12 9.29 1.66 -17.07
N ASP A 13 9.88 2.85 -17.14
CA ASP A 13 11.10 3.10 -17.91
C ASP A 13 12.28 2.49 -17.14
N LEU A 14 12.53 1.21 -17.42
CA LEU A 14 13.60 0.44 -16.82
C LEU A 14 14.86 0.52 -17.71
N PRO A 15 16.05 0.69 -17.11
CA PRO A 15 17.31 0.45 -17.81
C PRO A 15 17.35 -0.96 -18.41
N ASN A 16 18.08 -1.12 -19.53
CA ASN A 16 18.14 -2.39 -20.27
C ASN A 16 18.72 -3.57 -19.46
N ASP A 17 19.46 -3.29 -18.39
CA ASP A 17 20.07 -4.25 -17.47
C ASP A 17 19.23 -4.55 -16.23
N VAL A 18 18.01 -4.00 -16.14
CA VAL A 18 17.12 -4.16 -14.98
C VAL A 18 15.92 -5.04 -15.32
N ASP A 19 15.77 -6.15 -14.60
CA ASP A 19 14.62 -7.06 -14.75
C ASP A 19 13.38 -6.52 -14.01
N LEU A 20 12.25 -6.42 -14.73
CA LEU A 20 10.98 -5.95 -14.17
C LEU A 20 10.48 -6.80 -12.99
N THR A 21 10.72 -8.10 -13.00
CA THR A 21 10.37 -9.04 -11.93
C THR A 21 11.17 -8.75 -10.68
N GLU A 22 12.47 -8.48 -10.82
CA GLU A 22 13.33 -8.10 -9.70
C GLU A 22 12.86 -6.79 -9.09
N VAL A 23 12.55 -5.80 -9.92
CA VAL A 23 11.98 -4.51 -9.48
C VAL A 23 10.67 -4.73 -8.71
N LYS A 24 9.76 -5.54 -9.24
CA LYS A 24 8.50 -5.87 -8.57
C LYS A 24 8.73 -6.56 -7.23
N ASN A 25 9.65 -7.51 -7.16
CA ASN A 25 9.97 -8.23 -5.93
C ASN A 25 10.59 -7.31 -4.88
N PHE A 26 11.49 -6.42 -5.28
CA PHE A 26 12.06 -5.41 -4.41
C PHE A 26 10.97 -4.49 -3.83
N HIS A 27 10.08 -3.95 -4.66
CA HIS A 27 9.00 -3.08 -4.18
C HIS A 27 8.00 -3.82 -3.28
N LYS A 28 7.67 -5.09 -3.59
CA LYS A 28 6.84 -5.93 -2.70
C LYS A 28 7.50 -6.16 -1.35
N HIS A 29 8.82 -6.36 -1.33
CA HIS A 29 9.56 -6.49 -0.09
C HIS A 29 9.53 -5.19 0.73
N MET A 30 9.79 -4.04 0.10
CA MET A 30 9.71 -2.73 0.76
C MET A 30 8.31 -2.44 1.28
N ALA A 31 7.27 -2.69 0.49
CA ALA A 31 5.88 -2.48 0.90
C ALA A 31 5.51 -3.29 2.15
N ARG A 32 6.01 -4.53 2.29
CA ARG A 32 5.83 -5.33 3.51
C ARG A 32 6.50 -4.72 4.72
N LEU A 33 7.66 -4.10 4.56
CA LEU A 33 8.34 -3.37 5.64
C LEU A 33 7.51 -2.16 6.09
N ASP A 34 6.78 -1.52 5.17
CA ASP A 34 5.85 -0.42 5.45
C ASP A 34 4.48 -0.90 5.97
N GLY A 35 4.31 -2.22 6.18
CA GLY A 35 3.09 -2.78 6.74
C GLY A 35 2.02 -3.16 5.71
N LEU A 36 2.33 -3.16 4.42
CA LEU A 36 1.44 -3.60 3.34
C LEU A 36 1.75 -5.05 2.93
N GLU A 37 0.80 -5.96 3.11
CA GLU A 37 0.95 -7.35 2.69
C GLU A 37 0.70 -7.51 1.19
N SER A 38 -0.40 -6.95 0.70
CA SER A 38 -0.78 -7.00 -0.72
C SER A 38 -1.84 -5.95 -1.06
N VAL A 39 -2.09 -5.79 -2.36
CA VAL A 39 -3.22 -5.04 -2.91
C VAL A 39 -4.00 -5.99 -3.81
N SER A 40 -5.30 -6.11 -3.57
CA SER A 40 -6.22 -6.91 -4.38
C SER A 40 -6.49 -6.26 -5.74
N ASP A 41 -7.06 -7.02 -6.68
CA ASP A 41 -7.35 -6.53 -8.03
C ASP A 41 -8.34 -5.34 -8.07
N ASP A 42 -9.19 -5.22 -7.03
CA ASP A 42 -10.13 -4.10 -6.85
C ASP A 42 -9.50 -2.87 -6.18
N GLY A 43 -8.20 -2.92 -5.88
CA GLY A 43 -7.47 -1.85 -5.19
C GLY A 43 -7.57 -1.91 -3.66
N THR A 44 -8.19 -2.94 -3.08
CA THR A 44 -8.23 -3.10 -1.62
C THR A 44 -6.84 -3.41 -1.07
N VAL A 45 -6.38 -2.61 -0.11
CA VAL A 45 -5.10 -2.81 0.58
C VAL A 45 -5.28 -3.78 1.74
N LEU A 46 -4.44 -4.82 1.78
CA LEU A 46 -4.33 -5.75 2.89
C LEU A 46 -3.08 -5.43 3.69
N PHE A 47 -3.26 -5.09 4.97
CA PHE A 47 -2.15 -4.82 5.88
C PHE A 47 -1.49 -6.11 6.36
N SER A 48 -0.20 -6.03 6.67
CA SER A 48 0.52 -7.12 7.33
C SER A 48 0.01 -7.31 8.75
N GLU A 49 0.12 -8.53 9.29
CA GLU A 49 -0.34 -8.84 10.65
C GLU A 49 0.31 -7.95 11.71
N LYS A 50 1.60 -7.61 11.52
CA LYS A 50 2.31 -6.67 12.39
C LYS A 50 1.67 -5.28 12.37
N ALA A 51 1.32 -4.77 11.19
CA ALA A 51 0.67 -3.47 11.06
C ALA A 51 -0.74 -3.48 11.68
N LYS A 52 -1.52 -4.54 11.44
CA LYS A 52 -2.84 -4.73 12.05
C LYS A 52 -2.78 -4.70 13.57
N GLN A 53 -1.86 -5.45 14.16
CA GLN A 53 -1.68 -5.50 15.62
C GLN A 53 -1.29 -4.14 16.19
N ALA A 54 -0.42 -3.39 15.52
CA ALA A 54 0.03 -2.08 15.99
C ALA A 54 -1.09 -1.04 16.05
N VAL A 55 -2.09 -1.12 15.18
CA VAL A 55 -3.20 -0.15 15.12
C VAL A 55 -4.48 -0.65 15.78
N ALA A 56 -4.61 -1.95 16.05
CA ALA A 56 -5.79 -2.53 16.67
C ALA A 56 -6.08 -1.97 18.09
N GLU A 57 -5.03 -1.59 18.82
CA GLU A 57 -5.16 -0.95 20.14
C GLU A 57 -5.64 0.51 20.06
N ILE A 58 -5.47 1.16 18.90
CA ILE A 58 -5.94 2.53 18.66
C ILE A 58 -7.43 2.50 18.32
N ASP A 59 -7.77 1.76 17.26
CA ASP A 59 -9.15 1.49 16.85
C ASP A 59 -9.15 0.24 15.94
N PRO A 60 -9.98 -0.79 16.23
CA PRO A 60 -10.05 -2.01 15.41
C PRO A 60 -10.30 -1.75 13.92
N ALA A 61 -11.05 -0.70 13.56
CA ALA A 61 -11.34 -0.36 12.18
C ALA A 61 -10.09 0.02 11.38
N LEU A 62 -9.00 0.43 12.05
CA LEU A 62 -7.70 0.72 11.41
C LEU A 62 -6.97 -0.56 10.96
N SER A 63 -7.33 -1.72 11.52
CA SER A 63 -6.73 -3.02 11.18
C SER A 63 -7.44 -3.75 10.04
N GLU A 64 -8.62 -3.27 9.65
CA GLU A 64 -9.41 -3.82 8.56
C GLU A 64 -8.77 -3.52 7.19
N PRO A 65 -9.03 -4.35 6.16
CA PRO A 65 -8.69 -4.02 4.78
C PRO A 65 -9.14 -2.61 4.39
N LEU A 66 -8.27 -1.86 3.69
CA LEU A 66 -8.55 -0.49 3.29
C LEU A 66 -8.97 -0.43 1.82
N THR A 67 -10.22 -0.05 1.59
CA THR A 67 -10.73 0.19 0.23
C THR A 67 -10.46 1.63 -0.21
N VAL A 68 -10.49 1.87 -1.52
CA VAL A 68 -10.38 3.22 -2.11
C VAL A 68 -11.56 4.13 -1.71
N HIS A 69 -12.68 3.57 -1.26
CA HIS A 69 -13.82 4.37 -0.82
C HIS A 69 -13.70 4.77 0.66
N ASP A 70 -12.91 4.03 1.45
CA ASP A 70 -12.81 4.22 2.90
C ASP A 70 -11.58 5.04 3.35
N TRP A 71 -10.60 5.28 2.47
CA TRP A 71 -9.30 5.80 2.88
C TRP A 71 -9.37 7.15 3.59
N ILE A 72 -10.25 8.07 3.14
CA ILE A 72 -10.41 9.39 3.78
C ILE A 72 -10.95 9.23 5.19
N HIS A 73 -11.99 8.41 5.35
CA HIS A 73 -12.59 8.14 6.65
C HIS A 73 -11.57 7.51 7.61
N ARG A 74 -10.77 6.55 7.11
CA ARG A 74 -9.73 5.88 7.89
C ARG A 74 -8.60 6.82 8.29
N ALA A 75 -8.15 7.70 7.39
CA ALA A 75 -7.12 8.70 7.66
C ALA A 75 -7.58 9.73 8.71
N LEU A 76 -8.84 10.18 8.63
CA LEU A 76 -9.42 11.09 9.62
C LEU A 76 -9.58 10.43 10.98
N LEU A 77 -9.95 9.14 11.03
CA LEU A 77 -10.00 8.36 12.26
C LEU A 77 -8.63 8.34 12.93
N LEU A 78 -7.58 7.92 12.21
CA LEU A 78 -6.22 7.90 12.72
C LEU A 78 -5.79 9.28 13.23
N LYS A 79 -6.04 10.34 12.44
CA LYS A 79 -5.69 11.72 12.79
C LYS A 79 -6.25 12.15 14.15
N ARG A 80 -7.45 11.72 14.53
CA ARG A 80 -8.05 12.04 15.84
C ARG A 80 -7.24 11.50 17.02
N TYR A 81 -6.59 10.35 16.85
CA TYR A 81 -5.77 9.74 17.89
C TYR A 81 -4.33 10.28 17.93
N VAL A 82 -3.76 10.67 16.78
CA VAL A 82 -2.38 11.22 16.72
C VAL A 82 -2.29 12.74 16.91
N SER A 83 -3.40 13.46 16.80
CA SER A 83 -3.46 14.92 17.02
C SER A 83 -4.06 15.31 18.38
N GLY A 84 -4.38 14.32 19.22
CA GLY A 84 -4.92 14.49 20.57
C GLY A 84 -3.86 14.53 21.64
#